data_AF-A0A811YVH2-F1
#
_entry.id   AF-A0A811YVH2-F1
#
_cell.length_a   1.000
_cell.length_b   1.000
_cell.length_c   1.000
_cell.angle_alpha   90.00
_cell.angle_beta   90.00
_cell.angle_gamma   90.00
#
_symmetry.space_group_name_H-M   'P 1'
#
loop_
_entity.id
_entity.type
_entity.pdbx_description
1 polymer ?
#
loop_
_entity_poly.entity_id
_entity_poly.type
_entity_poly.pdbx_seq_one_letter_code
_entity_poly.pdbx_strand_id
1 'polypeptide(L)' 'MPTAKQLADIGYKTFSTSMMLLTVYGGYLCSARAYRYFQRRSLQRQAAEEQKTSGVP' A
#
# COMPACT_ATOMS: atom_id res chain seq x y z
N MET A 1 -17.67 28.44 28.81
CA MET A 1 -16.75 28.88 27.73
C MET A 1 -15.95 27.67 27.30
N PRO A 2 -16.04 27.19 26.04
CA PRO A 2 -15.22 26.09 25.59
C PRO A 2 -13.76 26.54 25.65
N THR A 3 -13.00 25.91 26.53
CA THR A 3 -11.61 26.30 26.80
C THR A 3 -10.79 26.06 25.54
N ALA A 4 -10.03 27.05 25.07
CA ALA A 4 -9.23 26.98 23.84
C ALA A 4 -8.37 25.71 23.73
N LYS A 5 -8.00 25.13 24.88
CA LYS A 5 -7.32 23.84 25.02
C LYS A 5 -8.09 22.67 24.41
N GLN A 6 -9.40 22.55 24.65
CA GLN A 6 -10.22 21.49 24.06
C GLN A 6 -10.35 21.64 22.54
N LEU A 7 -10.45 22.87 22.04
CA LEU A 7 -10.53 23.15 20.61
C LEU A 7 -9.23 22.75 19.90
N ALA A 8 -8.07 23.04 20.52
CA ALA A 8 -6.78 22.61 20.03
C ALA A 8 -6.60 21.07 20.07
N ASP A 9 -7.03 20.42 21.16
CA ASP A 9 -6.96 18.94 21.29
C ASP A 9 -7.85 18.22 20.27
N ILE A 10 -9.05 18.74 20.01
CA ILE A 10 -9.96 18.19 18.98
C ILE A 10 -9.34 18.35 17.60
N GLY A 11 -8.83 19.55 17.28
CA GLY A 11 -8.14 19.78 16.00
C GLY A 11 -6.96 18.83 15.83
N TYR A 12 -6.09 18.74 16.83
CA TYR A 12 -4.91 17.88 16.79
C TYR A 12 -5.27 16.40 16.62
N LYS A 13 -6.26 15.89 17.36
CA LYS A 13 -6.75 14.51 17.18
C LYS A 13 -7.24 14.28 15.77
N THR A 14 -8.05 15.18 15.23
CA THR A 14 -8.68 15.00 13.92
C THR A 14 -7.64 15.04 12.79
N PHE A 15 -6.69 15.98 12.86
CA PHE A 15 -5.58 16.05 11.90
C PHE A 15 -4.64 14.85 12.01
N SER A 16 -4.28 14.44 13.23
CA SER A 16 -3.41 13.28 13.47
C SER A 16 -4.07 11.98 12.99
N THR A 17 -5.36 11.76 13.29
CA THR A 17 -6.10 10.60 12.78
C THR A 17 -6.24 10.63 11.26
N SER A 18 -6.47 11.80 10.67
CA SER A 18 -6.55 11.94 9.20
C SER A 18 -5.21 11.60 8.56
N MET A 19 -4.11 12.11 9.11
CA MET A 19 -2.77 11.82 8.64
C MET A 19 -2.44 10.33 8.77
N MET A 20 -2.78 9.71 9.90
CA MET A 20 -2.58 8.27 10.13
C MET A 20 -3.42 7.42 9.16
N LEU A 21 -4.70 7.75 8.96
CA LEU A 21 -5.56 7.08 7.99
C LEU A 21 -5.01 7.21 6.56
N LEU A 22 -4.54 8.40 6.19
CA LEU A 22 -3.98 8.64 4.87
C LEU A 22 -2.69 7.84 4.64
N THR A 23 -1.83 7.73 5.67
CA THR A 23 -0.63 6.89 5.62
C THR A 23 -0.98 5.41 5.47
N VAL A 24 -1.94 4.91 6.25
CA VAL A 24 -2.39 3.51 6.16
C VAL A 24 -3.02 3.24 4.79
N TYR A 25 -3.86 4.14 4.30
CA TYR A 25 -4.50 4.02 2.99
C TYR A 25 -3.48 4.07 1.84
N GLY A 26 -2.50 4.98 1.91
CA GLY A 26 -1.39 5.04 0.96
C GLY A 26 -0.54 3.78 0.97
N GLY A 27 -0.22 3.25 2.16
CA GLY A 27 0.50 1.98 2.32
C GLY A 27 -0.28 0.78 1.77
N TYR A 28 -1.60 0.76 1.97
CA TYR A 28 -2.48 -0.27 1.39
C TYR A 28 -2.49 -0.22 -0.13
N LEU A 29 -2.69 0.96 -0.73
CA LEU A 29 -2.64 1.14 -2.18
C LEU A 29 -1.27 0.78 -2.77
N CYS A 30 -0.19 1.16 -2.10
CA CYS A 30 1.17 0.82 -2.50
C CYS A 30 1.38 -0.70 -2.50
N SER A 31 0.99 -1.38 -1.42
CA SER A 31 1.08 -2.84 -1.28
C SER A 31 0.23 -3.56 -2.31
N ALA A 32 -1.00 -3.11 -2.57
CA ALA A 32 -1.87 -3.69 -3.58
C ALA A 32 -1.29 -3.54 -5.00
N ARG A 33 -0.70 -2.38 -5.33
CA ARG A 33 -0.01 -2.17 -6.60
C ARG A 33 1.25 -3.03 -6.72
N ALA A 34 2.04 -3.11 -5.66
CA ALA A 34 3.21 -3.98 -5.60
C ALA A 34 2.81 -5.45 -5.82
N TYR A 35 1.75 -5.90 -5.16
CA TYR A 35 1.21 -7.26 -5.32
C TYR A 35 0.78 -7.54 -6.76
N ARG A 36 0.04 -6.63 -7.39
CA ARG A 36 -0.34 -6.76 -8.81
C ARG A 36 0.88 -6.77 -9.74
N TYR A 37 1.88 -5.95 -9.46
CA TYR A 37 3.11 -5.92 -10.24
C TYR A 37 3.93 -7.21 -10.10
N PHE A 38 4.08 -7.70 -8.86
CA PHE A 38 4.73 -8.97 -8.57
C PHE A 38 3.97 -10.15 -9.18
N GLN A 39 2.64 -10.14 -9.18
CA GLN A 39 1.81 -11.17 -9.82
C GLN A 39 2.01 -11.21 -11.34
N ARG A 40 2.12 -10.05 -11.99
CA ARG A 40 2.48 -9.99 -13.43
C ARG A 40 3.89 -10.50 -13.68
N ARG A 41 4.84 -10.09 -12.82
CA ARG A 41 6.24 -10.52 -12.91
C ARG A 41 6.40 -12.02 -12.63
N SER A 42 5.62 -12.60 -11.72
CA SER A 42 5.66 -14.03 -11.42
C SER A 42 5.09 -14.84 -12.58
N LEU A 43 4.01 -14.40 -13.21
CA LEU A 43 3.48 -15.02 -14.43
C LEU A 43 4.50 -15.00 -15.58
N GLN A 44 5.18 -13.86 -15.78
CA GLN A 44 6.25 -13.78 -16.77
C GLN A 44 7.46 -14.66 -16.43
N ARG A 45 7.82 -14.79 -15.14
CA ARG A 45 8.87 -15.70 -14.69
C ARG A 45 8.49 -17.16 -14.90
N GLN A 46 7.25 -17.55 -14.61
CA GLN A 46 6.75 -18.89 -14.87
C GLN A 46 6.77 -19.22 -16.36
N ALA A 47 6.30 -18.30 -17.21
CA ALA A 47 6.38 -18.47 -18.66
C ALA A 47 7.83 -18.58 -19.18
N ALA A 48 8.78 -17.85 -18.56
CA ALA A 48 10.20 -17.96 -18.88
C ALA A 48 10.82 -19.29 -18.38
N GLU A 49 10.38 -19.82 -17.23
CA GLU A 49 10.80 -21.13 -16.73
C GLU A 49 10.23 -22.28 -17.58
N GLU A 50 8.98 -22.20 -18.02
CA GLU A 50 8.37 -23.18 -18.93
C GLU A 50 9.07 -23.17 -20.30
N GLN A 51 9.42 -22.00 -20.84
CA GLN A 51 10.24 -21.95 -22.07
C GLN A 51 11.64 -22.53 -21.86
N LYS A 52 12.25 -22.31 -20.69
CA LYS A 52 13.57 -22.89 -20.38
C LYS A 52 13.51 -24.40 -20.20
N THR A 53 12.38 -24.96 -19.74
CA THR A 53 12.15 -26.40 -19.62
C THR A 53 11.79 -27.04 -20.97
N SER A 54 11.03 -26.33 -21.82
CA SER A 54 10.64 -26.79 -23.16
C SER A 54 11.73 -26.62 -24.22
N GLY A 55 12.75 -25.79 -23.96
CA GLY A 55 13.90 -25.55 -24.83
C GLY A 55 15.12 -26.43 -24.53
N VAL A 56 14.95 -27.54 -23.80
CA VAL A 56 15.99 -28.55 -23.59
C VAL A 56 15.85 -29.67 -24.63
N PRO A 57 16.62 -29.66 -25.73
CA PRO A 57 17.04 -30.89 -26.40
C PRO A 57 18.15 -31.62 -25.61
#